data_AF-A0A822GK38-F1
#
_entry.id   AF-A0A822GK38-F1
#
_cell.length_a   1.000
_cell.length_b   1.000
_cell.length_c   1.000
_cell.angle_alpha   90.00
_cell.angle_beta   90.00
_cell.angle_gamma   90.00
#
_symmetry.space_group_name_H-M   'P 1'
#
loop_
_entity.id
_entity.type
_entity.pdbx_description
1 polymer ?
#
loop_
_entity_poly.entity_id
_entity_poly.type
_entity_poly.pdbx_seq_one_letter_code
_entity_poly.pdbx_strand_id
1 'polypeptide(L)'
;GFNITKRLLKRNQLIEQFIYDPIILKIVLIILILSSSNHRNINHIDMNLICDDSLSIFRAQNIYVELLWKYILSRAAVEEDVTKLFNILIMCILYVQNVDICIDGYISNFRSEIRQMEPTMQNMWLKTDDEEDNNDIIVDQAITP
;
A
#
# COMPACT_ATOMS: atom_id res chain seq x y z
N GLY A 1 0.89 25.20 3.08
CA GLY A 1 0.95 24.14 2.06
C GLY A 1 1.10 22.80 2.74
N PHE A 2 0.19 21.87 2.44
CA PHE A 2 0.19 20.51 2.98
C PHE A 2 1.39 19.74 2.41
N ASN A 3 2.41 19.42 3.22
CA ASN A 3 3.62 18.74 2.71
C ASN A 3 3.49 17.22 2.88
N ILE A 4 2.91 16.57 1.87
CA ILE A 4 2.66 15.12 1.81
C ILE A 4 3.97 14.33 1.92
N THR A 5 5.04 14.80 1.27
CA THR A 5 6.37 14.19 1.31
C THR A 5 6.91 14.07 2.73
N LYS A 6 6.78 15.13 3.55
CA LYS A 6 7.18 15.08 4.97
C LYS A 6 6.37 14.08 5.78
N ARG A 7 5.06 13.93 5.50
CA ARG A 7 4.20 12.96 6.19
C ARG A 7 4.52 11.52 5.78
N LEU A 8 4.83 11.27 4.52
CA LEU A 8 5.28 9.98 4.02
C LEU A 8 6.63 9.55 4.62
N LEU A 9 7.59 10.49 4.69
CA LEU A 9 8.89 10.21 5.31
C LEU A 9 8.72 9.85 6.80
N LYS A 10 7.89 10.61 7.52
CA LYS A 10 7.60 10.34 8.93
C LYS A 10 6.87 9.01 9.13
N ARG A 11 5.97 8.63 8.21
CA ARG A 11 5.30 7.33 8.22
C ARG A 11 6.33 6.18 8.15
N ASN A 12 7.29 6.27 7.22
CA ASN A 12 8.30 5.24 7.06
C ASN A 12 9.21 5.14 8.29
N GLN A 13 9.63 6.27 8.86
CA GLN A 13 10.42 6.31 10.09
C GLN A 13 9.70 5.68 11.29
N LEU A 14 8.37 5.82 11.39
CA LEU A 14 7.59 5.17 12.45
C LEU A 14 7.57 3.65 12.27
N ILE A 15 7.44 3.16 11.04
CA ILE A 15 7.43 1.72 10.74
C ILE A 15 8.81 1.10 11.01
N GLU A 16 9.89 1.81 10.71
CA GLU A 16 11.27 1.35 10.94
C GLU A 16 11.57 1.05 12.42
N GLN A 17 10.87 1.69 13.37
CA GLN A 17 11.05 1.44 14.80
C GLN A 17 10.65 0.03 15.21
N PHE A 18 9.85 -0.67 14.40
CA PHE A 18 9.36 -2.01 14.69
C PHE A 18 10.17 -3.12 14.00
N ILE A 19 11.24 -2.79 13.25
CA ILE A 19 12.08 -3.78 12.56
C ILE A 19 12.73 -4.77 13.54
N TYR A 20 12.95 -4.36 14.79
CA TYR A 20 13.57 -5.20 15.81
C TYR A 20 12.68 -6.36 16.28
N ASP A 21 11.36 -6.28 16.08
CA ASP A 21 10.44 -7.39 16.33
C ASP A 21 9.65 -7.73 15.05
N PRO A 22 10.11 -8.73 14.28
CA PRO A 22 9.48 -9.07 13.00
C PRO A 22 8.06 -9.60 13.16
N ILE A 23 7.66 -10.09 14.33
CA ILE A 23 6.30 -10.57 14.56
C ILE A 23 5.36 -9.38 14.75
N ILE A 24 5.75 -8.40 15.58
CA ILE A 24 4.99 -7.15 15.75
C ILE A 24 4.85 -6.45 14.40
N LEU A 25 5.95 -6.31 13.65
CA LEU A 25 5.92 -5.68 12.33
C LEU A 25 4.94 -6.37 11.39
N LYS A 26 4.96 -7.71 11.31
CA LYS A 26 4.01 -8.48 10.47
C LYS A 26 2.57 -8.22 10.87
N ILE A 27 2.25 -8.28 12.17
CA ILE A 27 0.89 -8.06 12.67
C ILE A 27 0.43 -6.63 12.33
N VAL A 28 1.27 -5.63 12.59
CA VAL A 28 0.98 -4.21 12.28
C VAL A 28 0.74 -4.02 10.79
N LEU A 29 1.58 -4.59 9.92
CA LEU A 29 1.40 -4.50 8.47
C LEU A 29 0.08 -5.13 8.00
N ILE A 30 -0.30 -6.28 8.57
CA ILE A 30 -1.59 -6.92 8.25
C ILE A 30 -2.75 -6.01 8.68
N ILE A 31 -2.70 -5.44 9.89
CA ILE A 31 -3.71 -4.48 10.35
C ILE A 31 -3.80 -3.30 9.39
N LEU A 32 -2.66 -2.73 8.97
CA LEU A 32 -2.62 -1.61 8.03
C LEU A 32 -3.23 -1.96 6.66
N ILE A 33 -2.91 -3.12 6.11
CA ILE A 33 -3.46 -3.59 4.82
C ILE A 33 -4.98 -3.72 4.90
N LEU A 34 -5.49 -4.39 5.95
CA LEU A 34 -6.92 -4.56 6.18
C LEU A 34 -7.63 -3.21 6.38
N SER A 35 -6.93 -2.23 6.96
CA SER A 35 -7.43 -0.87 7.14
C SER A 35 -7.52 -0.07 5.84
N SER A 36 -6.57 -0.28 4.92
CA SER A 36 -6.46 0.46 3.66
C SER A 36 -7.55 0.09 2.63
N SER A 37 -8.04 -1.15 2.68
CA SER A 37 -9.02 -1.69 1.73
C SER A 37 -10.38 -1.00 1.81
N ASN A 38 -10.70 -0.41 2.97
CA ASN A 38 -11.99 0.24 3.21
C ASN A 38 -12.17 1.57 2.47
N HIS A 39 -11.09 2.24 2.04
CA HIS A 39 -11.17 3.52 1.32
C HIS A 39 -11.25 3.37 -0.21
N ARG A 40 -10.80 2.25 -0.76
CA ARG A 40 -10.71 2.05 -2.21
C ARG A 40 -12.04 1.78 -2.91
N ASN A 41 -13.09 1.45 -2.14
CA ASN A 41 -14.38 0.99 -2.68
C ASN A 41 -15.52 2.04 -2.66
N ILE A 42 -15.27 3.28 -2.25
CA ILE A 42 -16.36 4.28 -2.14
C ILE A 42 -16.88 4.72 -3.54
N ASN A 43 -16.17 4.41 -4.62
CA ASN A 43 -16.51 4.88 -5.98
C ASN A 43 -17.38 3.93 -6.82
N HIS A 44 -17.76 2.74 -6.36
CA HIS A 44 -18.65 1.85 -7.11
C HIS A 44 -19.73 1.20 -6.23
N ILE A 45 -20.96 1.69 -6.39
CA ILE A 45 -22.24 0.97 -6.55
C ILE A 45 -22.43 -0.30 -5.69
N ASP A 46 -23.47 -0.23 -4.85
CA ASP A 46 -24.15 -1.29 -4.07
C ASP A 46 -23.73 -1.44 -2.59
N MET A 47 -24.44 -0.71 -1.71
CA MET A 47 -24.29 -0.71 -0.25
C MET A 47 -24.39 -2.11 0.37
N ASN A 48 -25.13 -3.03 -0.24
CA ASN A 48 -25.33 -4.37 0.31
C ASN A 48 -24.11 -5.28 0.10
N LEU A 49 -23.38 -5.13 -1.02
CA LEU A 49 -22.14 -5.86 -1.29
C LEU A 49 -20.98 -5.32 -0.43
N ILE A 50 -20.97 -4.00 -0.18
CA ILE A 50 -19.99 -3.34 0.68
C ILE A 50 -20.14 -3.81 2.14
N CYS A 51 -21.36 -4.04 2.63
CA CYS A 51 -21.61 -4.42 4.02
C CYS A 51 -21.05 -5.80 4.40
N ASP A 52 -21.17 -6.83 3.56
CA ASP A 52 -20.71 -8.19 3.92
C ASP A 52 -19.17 -8.32 3.85
N ASP A 53 -18.57 -7.80 2.78
CA ASP A 53 -17.11 -7.84 2.61
C ASP A 53 -16.41 -6.95 3.65
N SER A 54 -16.93 -5.74 3.90
CA SER A 54 -16.36 -4.86 4.93
C SER A 54 -16.48 -5.44 6.34
N LEU A 55 -17.60 -6.10 6.67
CA LEU A 55 -17.77 -6.75 7.98
C LEU A 55 -16.75 -7.88 8.18
N SER A 56 -16.49 -8.66 7.13
CA SER A 56 -15.46 -9.71 7.18
C SER A 56 -14.05 -9.14 7.36
N ILE A 57 -13.75 -8.00 6.71
CA ILE A 57 -12.48 -7.27 6.86
C ILE A 57 -12.33 -6.70 8.28
N PHE A 58 -13.37 -6.10 8.85
CA PHE A 58 -13.34 -5.62 10.24
C PHE A 58 -13.15 -6.76 11.23
N ARG A 59 -13.81 -7.90 11.00
CA ARG A 59 -13.63 -9.08 11.84
C ARG A 59 -12.19 -9.59 11.78
N ALA A 60 -11.62 -9.69 10.58
CA ALA A 60 -10.22 -10.08 10.41
C ALA A 60 -9.27 -9.08 11.07
N GLN A 61 -9.51 -7.77 10.89
CA GLN A 61 -8.72 -6.71 11.53
C GLN A 61 -8.73 -6.84 13.05
N ASN A 62 -9.90 -7.04 13.65
CA ASN A 62 -10.04 -7.22 15.10
C ASN A 62 -9.29 -8.44 15.62
N ILE A 63 -9.28 -9.56 14.87
CA ILE A 63 -8.49 -10.74 15.22
C ILE A 63 -7.00 -10.39 15.30
N TYR A 64 -6.48 -9.61 14.35
CA TYR A 64 -5.07 -9.20 14.36
C TYR A 64 -4.75 -8.16 15.44
N VAL A 65 -5.68 -7.26 15.77
CA VAL A 65 -5.53 -6.34 16.91
C VAL A 65 -5.50 -7.10 18.23
N GLU A 66 -6.36 -8.10 18.40
CA GLU A 66 -6.35 -8.97 19.58
C GLU A 66 -5.06 -9.81 19.66
N LEU A 67 -4.59 -10.32 18.52
CA LEU A 67 -3.32 -11.04 18.43
C LEU A 67 -2.15 -10.13 18.83
N LEU A 68 -2.15 -8.87 18.39
CA LEU A 68 -1.15 -7.88 18.78
C LEU A 68 -1.13 -7.67 20.30
N TRP A 69 -2.30 -7.49 20.90
CA TRP A 69 -2.45 -7.34 22.35
C TRP A 69 -1.89 -8.56 23.11
N LYS A 70 -2.35 -9.76 22.74
CA LYS A 70 -1.90 -11.03 23.35
C LYS A 70 -0.41 -11.25 23.20
N TYR A 71 0.14 -10.91 22.03
CA TYR A 71 1.57 -11.05 21.76
C TYR A 71 2.41 -10.15 22.67
N ILE A 72 2.07 -8.87 22.78
CA ILE A 72 2.81 -7.92 23.64
C ILE A 72 2.69 -8.33 25.10
N LEU A 73 1.47 -8.71 25.53
CA LEU A 73 1.22 -9.19 26.89
C LEU A 73 2.07 -10.42 27.24
N SER A 74 2.25 -11.34 26.29
CA SER A 74 3.07 -12.55 26.50
C SER A 74 4.58 -12.30 26.64
N ARG A 75 5.07 -11.12 26.26
CA ARG A 75 6.50 -10.79 26.21
C ARG A 75 6.95 -9.78 27.26
N ALA A 76 6.03 -9.08 27.90
CA ALA A 76 6.35 -8.05 28.87
C ALA A 76 6.30 -8.59 30.30
N ALA A 77 7.19 -8.09 31.15
CA ALA A 77 7.20 -8.39 32.58
C ALA A 77 6.20 -7.51 33.38
N VAL A 78 5.81 -6.35 32.82
CA VAL A 78 5.00 -5.33 33.50
C VAL A 78 3.84 -4.91 32.59
N GLU A 79 2.62 -4.96 33.11
CA GLU A 79 1.38 -4.64 32.38
C GLU A 79 1.28 -3.17 31.95
N GLU A 80 1.87 -2.26 32.73
CA GLU A 80 1.93 -0.84 32.39
C GLU A 80 2.69 -0.59 31.08
N ASP A 81 3.81 -1.30 30.88
CA ASP A 81 4.63 -1.18 29.67
C ASP A 81 3.94 -1.80 28.45
N VAL A 82 3.18 -2.88 28.64
CA VAL A 82 2.31 -3.45 27.60
C VAL A 82 1.32 -2.40 27.10
N THR A 83 0.65 -1.73 28.03
CA THR A 83 -0.38 -0.73 27.72
C THR A 83 0.23 0.47 26.99
N LYS A 84 1.40 0.96 27.44
CA LYS A 84 2.12 2.04 26.77
C LYS A 84 2.52 1.65 25.34
N LEU A 85 3.14 0.48 25.17
CA LEU A 85 3.58 0.01 23.86
C LEU A 85 2.40 -0.21 22.91
N PHE A 86 1.32 -0.84 23.40
CA PHE A 86 0.12 -1.05 22.61
C PHE A 86 -0.50 0.28 22.17
N ASN A 87 -0.62 1.26 23.07
CA ASN A 87 -1.12 2.59 22.72
C ASN A 87 -0.26 3.29 21.66
N ILE A 88 1.08 3.20 21.77
CA ILE A 88 2.00 3.73 20.75
C ILE A 88 1.73 3.08 19.40
N LEU A 89 1.58 1.75 19.36
CA LEU A 89 1.31 0.99 18.13
C LEU A 89 -0.03 1.37 17.50
N ILE A 90 -1.10 1.46 18.30
CA ILE A 90 -2.42 1.90 17.81
C ILE A 90 -2.37 3.32 17.28
N MET A 91 -1.69 4.24 17.97
CA MET A 91 -1.52 5.62 17.49
C MET A 91 -0.72 5.67 16.18
N CYS A 92 0.29 4.82 16.01
CA CYS A 92 1.03 4.70 14.75
C CYS A 92 0.13 4.19 13.62
N ILE A 93 -0.69 3.17 13.88
CA ILE A 93 -1.64 2.61 12.92
C ILE A 93 -2.64 3.70 12.46
N LEU A 94 -3.25 4.42 13.40
CA LEU A 94 -4.19 5.50 13.12
C LEU A 94 -3.52 6.66 12.36
N TYR A 95 -2.27 6.99 12.71
CA TYR A 95 -1.52 8.02 12.00
C TYR A 95 -1.29 7.63 10.53
N VAL A 96 -0.85 6.39 10.28
CA VAL A 96 -0.63 5.87 8.92
C VAL A 96 -1.93 5.90 8.12
N GLN A 97 -3.03 5.40 8.69
CA GLN A 97 -4.35 5.43 8.05
C GLN A 97 -4.76 6.86 7.66
N ASN A 98 -4.60 7.83 8.57
CA ASN A 98 -4.91 9.22 8.27
C ASN A 98 -4.02 9.80 7.16
N VAL A 99 -2.75 9.40 7.08
CA VAL A 99 -1.87 9.78 5.97
C VAL A 99 -2.38 9.21 4.66
N ASP A 100 -2.78 7.93 4.64
CA ASP A 100 -3.30 7.27 3.44
C ASP A 100 -4.59 7.94 2.95
N ILE A 101 -5.53 8.28 3.84
CA ILE A 101 -6.75 9.04 3.50
C ILE A 101 -6.40 10.40 2.86
N CYS A 102 -5.40 11.10 3.41
CA CYS A 102 -4.96 12.38 2.85
C CYS A 102 -4.33 12.22 1.46
N ILE A 103 -3.61 11.13 1.22
CA ILE A 103 -3.01 10.81 -0.08
C ILE A 103 -4.11 10.49 -1.09
N ASP A 104 -5.08 9.65 -0.73
CA ASP A 104 -6.21 9.32 -1.60
C ASP A 104 -7.02 10.57 -1.97
N GLY A 105 -7.27 11.44 -0.99
CA GLY A 105 -7.92 12.74 -1.23
C GLY A 105 -7.11 13.64 -2.17
N TYR A 106 -5.78 13.67 -2.02
CA TYR A 106 -4.91 14.40 -2.94
C TYR A 106 -4.97 13.82 -4.36
N ILE A 107 -4.82 12.51 -4.52
CA ILE A 107 -4.91 11.83 -5.82
C ILE A 107 -6.26 12.08 -6.50
N SER A 108 -7.35 12.03 -5.72
CA SER A 108 -8.69 12.30 -6.23
C SER A 108 -8.84 13.74 -6.74
N ASN A 109 -8.32 14.72 -6.01
CA ASN A 109 -8.40 16.13 -6.38
C ASN A 109 -7.55 16.49 -7.61
N PHE A 110 -6.44 15.79 -7.81
CA PHE A 110 -5.51 16.03 -8.92
C PHE A 110 -5.61 14.96 -10.02
N ARG A 111 -6.72 14.20 -10.09
CA ARG A 111 -6.88 13.07 -11.00
C ARG A 111 -6.71 13.45 -12.48
N SER A 112 -7.19 14.63 -12.88
CA SER A 112 -7.04 15.14 -14.25
C SER A 112 -5.59 15.44 -14.60
N GLU A 113 -4.85 16.07 -13.68
CA GLU A 113 -3.43 16.41 -13.85
C GLU A 113 -2.55 15.15 -13.86
N ILE A 114 -2.86 14.17 -13.00
CA ILE A 114 -2.19 12.86 -12.98
C ILE A 114 -2.40 12.13 -14.31
N ARG A 115 -3.63 12.16 -14.87
CA ARG A 115 -3.89 11.59 -16.20
C ARG A 115 -3.13 12.31 -17.32
N GLN A 116 -2.91 13.61 -17.20
CA GLN A 116 -2.10 14.37 -18.16
C GLN A 116 -0.60 14.08 -18.04
N MET A 117 -0.12 13.59 -16.88
CA MET A 117 1.27 13.14 -16.72
C MET A 117 1.53 11.76 -17.33
N GLU A 118 0.50 10.92 -17.56
CA GLU A 118 0.64 9.58 -18.15
C GLU A 118 1.45 9.57 -19.47
N PRO A 119 1.12 10.38 -20.51
CA PRO A 119 1.91 10.41 -21.74
C PRO A 119 3.35 10.88 -21.51
N THR A 120 3.57 11.82 -20.57
CA THR A 120 4.90 12.30 -20.21
C THR A 120 5.73 11.22 -19.52
N MET A 121 5.13 10.42 -18.64
CA MET A 121 5.78 9.27 -18.00
C MET A 121 6.08 8.15 -18.99
N GLN A 122 5.15 7.84 -19.90
CA GLN A 122 5.35 6.86 -20.96
C GLN A 122 6.49 7.26 -21.90
N ASN A 123 6.64 8.55 -22.22
CA ASN A 123 7.75 9.05 -23.02
C ASN A 123 9.11 9.01 -22.30
N MET A 124 9.13 8.97 -20.95
CA MET A 124 10.37 8.77 -20.18
C MET A 124 10.82 7.30 -20.17
N TRP A 125 9.89 6.36 -20.36
CA TRP A 125 10.20 4.95 -20.61
C TRP A 125 10.39 4.71 -22.11
N LEU A 126 11.34 5.46 -22.70
CA LEU A 126 11.84 5.24 -24.06
C LEU A 126 11.68 3.77 -24.44
N LYS A 127 10.85 3.53 -25.48
CA LYS A 127 10.73 2.22 -26.11
C LYS A 127 12.16 1.75 -26.34
N THR A 128 12.55 0.73 -25.59
CA THR A 128 13.86 0.11 -25.73
C THR A 128 13.78 -0.64 -27.05
N ASP A 129 14.29 0.00 -28.09
CA ASP A 129 14.86 -0.60 -29.30
C ASP A 129 14.08 -1.79 -29.88
N ASP A 130 12.88 -1.57 -30.41
CA ASP A 130 12.32 -2.42 -31.47
C ASP A 130 12.66 -1.80 -32.84
N GLU A 131 13.96 -1.61 -33.09
CA GLU A 131 14.54 -1.46 -34.44
C GLU A 131 15.72 -2.43 -34.58
N GLU A 132 15.54 -3.69 -34.19
CA GLU A 132 16.41 -4.78 -34.65
C GLU A 132 15.90 -5.31 -36.00
N ASP A 133 16.61 -4.89 -37.05
CA ASP A 133 16.93 -5.65 -38.27
C ASP A 133 15.78 -6.34 -39.03
N ASN A 134 15.01 -5.53 -39.78
CA ASN A 134 14.36 -5.99 -41.00
C ASN A 134 15.34 -5.79 -42.19
N ASN A 135 16.43 -6.56 -42.21
CA ASN A 135 17.24 -6.74 -43.40
C ASN A 135 16.91 -8.12 -44.00
N ASP A 136 15.99 -8.10 -44.96
CA ASP A 136 15.61 -9.22 -45.81
C ASP A 136 16.84 -9.87 -46.45
N ILE A 137 17.24 -11.05 -45.96
CA ILE A 137 18.10 -11.96 -46.70
C ILE A 137 17.23 -12.59 -47.79
N ILE A 138 17.25 -12.01 -48.98
CA ILE A 138 16.76 -12.63 -50.21
C ILE A 138 17.69 -13.83 -50.49
N VAL A 139 17.25 -15.05 -50.14
CA VAL A 139 17.87 -16.28 -50.62
C VAL A 139 17.26 -16.60 -51.98
N ASP A 140 18.00 -16.27 -53.02
CA ASP A 140 17.71 -16.61 -54.41
C ASP A 140 17.59 -18.14 -54.56
N GLN A 141 16.37 -18.64 -54.73
CA GLN A 141 16.11 -20.00 -55.20
C GLN A 141 15.70 -19.94 -56.68
N ALA A 142 16.67 -20.18 -57.57
CA ALA A 142 16.44 -20.55 -58.97
C ALA A 142 17.43 -21.67 -59.34
N ILE A 143 17.05 -22.94 -59.12
CA ILE A 143 16.60 -23.91 -60.14
C ILE A 143 17.71 -24.27 -61.17
N THR A 144 18.24 -25.49 -61.03
CA THR A 144 18.72 -26.37 -62.13
C THR A 144 18.04 -27.74 -61.92
N PRO A 145 17.75 -28.54 -62.96
CA PRO A 145 18.46 -28.68 -64.24
C PRO A 145 17.69 -28.23 -65.49
#